data_AF-A0A935U4P5-F1
#
_entry.id   AF-A0A935U4P5-F1
#
_cell.length_a   1.000
_cell.length_b   1.000
_cell.length_c   1.000
_cell.angle_alpha   90.00
_cell.angle_beta   90.00
_cell.angle_gamma   90.00
#
_symmetry.space_group_name_H-M   'P 1'
#
loop_
_entity.id
_entity.type
_entity.pdbx_description
1 polymer ?
#
loop_
_entity_poly.entity_id
_entity_poly.type
_entity_poly.pdbx_seq_one_letter_code
_entity_poly.pdbx_strand_id
1 'polypeptide(L)'
;MISSFDIKHTLALGWPVLSVLAVFSIVTVAVFIECWSIHRWVRTLLGRGPAGEGLKPLFERVEQRLALLGTIANAAPFVGLLGTVVGIIRAFHTISQASGAGGGMALVAGGISEALVSTAAGLFVAIPASMIFNYFTYHNEKLEERAEAA
;
A
#
# COMPACT_ATOMS: atom_id res chain seq x y z
N MET A 1 25.94 -24.23 -10.31
CA MET A 1 25.79 -24.50 -8.87
C MET A 1 25.51 -23.17 -8.18
N ILE A 2 24.25 -22.71 -8.27
CA ILE A 2 23.78 -21.45 -7.68
C ILE A 2 23.49 -21.78 -6.22
N SER A 3 24.56 -21.77 -5.42
CA SER A 3 24.48 -22.07 -3.99
C SER A 3 23.63 -21.01 -3.31
N SER A 4 22.49 -21.44 -2.79
CA SER A 4 21.74 -20.82 -1.70
C SER A 4 21.82 -19.30 -1.68
N PHE A 5 21.00 -18.66 -2.52
CA PHE A 5 20.46 -17.33 -2.25
C PHE A 5 20.14 -17.31 -0.75
N ASP A 6 20.92 -16.58 0.07
CA ASP A 6 20.73 -16.54 1.52
C ASP A 6 19.54 -15.64 1.84
N ILE A 7 18.40 -16.10 1.35
CA ILE A 7 17.03 -15.65 1.54
C ILE A 7 16.80 -15.44 3.04
N LYS A 8 17.43 -16.19 3.94
CA LYS A 8 17.19 -16.06 5.38
C LYS A 8 17.88 -14.83 5.99
N HIS A 9 19.13 -14.53 5.63
CA HIS A 9 19.80 -13.29 6.07
C HIS A 9 19.30 -12.04 5.32
N THR A 10 18.97 -12.19 4.04
CA THR A 10 18.35 -11.16 3.19
C THR A 10 16.94 -10.79 3.64
N LEU A 11 16.08 -11.77 3.98
CA LEU A 11 14.74 -11.50 4.51
C LEU A 11 14.79 -10.90 5.91
N ALA A 12 15.75 -11.25 6.77
CA ALA A 12 15.76 -10.79 8.17
C ALA A 12 15.77 -9.24 8.37
N LEU A 13 16.16 -8.45 7.37
CA LEU A 13 16.22 -6.98 7.46
C LEU A 13 15.44 -6.22 6.36
N GLY A 14 14.99 -6.87 5.29
CA GLY A 14 13.94 -6.33 4.40
C GLY A 14 12.53 -6.55 4.94
N TRP A 15 12.37 -7.49 5.89
CA TRP A 15 11.13 -7.77 6.62
C TRP A 15 10.48 -6.55 7.26
N PRO A 16 11.17 -5.56 7.84
CA PRO A 16 10.51 -4.38 8.40
C PRO A 16 9.75 -3.58 7.33
N VAL A 17 10.35 -3.37 6.16
CA VAL A 17 9.72 -2.61 5.07
C VAL A 17 8.60 -3.44 4.43
N LEU A 18 8.87 -4.70 4.12
CA LEU A 18 7.87 -5.59 3.54
C LEU A 18 6.71 -5.91 4.50
N SER A 19 6.94 -5.95 5.81
CA SER A 19 5.87 -6.15 6.80
C SER A 19 4.99 -4.91 6.93
N VAL A 20 5.55 -3.71 6.90
CA VAL A 20 4.76 -2.46 6.83
C VAL A 20 3.92 -2.43 5.55
N LEU A 21 4.52 -2.77 4.40
CA LEU A 21 3.78 -2.85 3.14
C LEU A 21 2.72 -3.96 3.14
N ALA A 22 2.97 -5.08 3.80
CA ALA A 22 1.99 -6.15 3.96
C ALA A 22 0.82 -5.70 4.84
N VAL A 23 1.07 -4.98 5.94
CA VAL A 23 0.02 -4.38 6.77
C VAL A 23 -0.79 -3.37 5.95
N PHE A 24 -0.13 -2.50 5.19
CA PHE A 24 -0.81 -1.56 4.30
C PHE A 24 -1.69 -2.28 3.27
N SER A 25 -1.18 -3.36 2.66
CA SER A 25 -1.93 -4.18 1.72
C SER A 25 -3.16 -4.82 2.37
N ILE A 26 -3.02 -5.41 3.56
CA ILE A 26 -4.13 -6.00 4.33
C ILE A 26 -5.19 -4.93 4.63
N VAL A 27 -4.77 -3.75 5.08
CA VAL A 27 -5.67 -2.65 5.39
C VAL A 27 -6.37 -2.15 4.13
N THR A 28 -5.68 -2.04 2.99
CA THR A 28 -6.29 -1.68 1.71
C THR A 28 -7.40 -2.66 1.32
N VAL A 29 -7.15 -3.97 1.46
CA VAL A 29 -8.15 -5.00 1.17
C VAL A 29 -9.32 -4.96 2.17
N ALA A 30 -9.03 -4.78 3.46
CA ALA A 30 -10.07 -4.69 4.49
C ALA A 30 -11.02 -3.50 4.25
N VAL A 31 -10.46 -2.32 3.96
CA VAL A 31 -11.24 -1.12 3.65
C VAL A 31 -12.00 -1.29 2.34
N PHE A 32 -11.39 -1.90 1.31
CA PHE A 32 -12.08 -2.21 0.07
C PHE A 32 -13.35 -3.04 0.31
N ILE A 33 -13.25 -4.08 1.15
CA ILE A 33 -14.38 -4.94 1.51
C ILE A 33 -15.46 -4.15 2.29
N GLU A 34 -15.06 -3.33 3.27
CA GLU A 34 -15.97 -2.50 4.07
C GLU A 34 -16.74 -1.50 3.19
N CYS A 35 -16.02 -0.75 2.34
CA CYS A 35 -16.60 0.20 1.39
C CYS A 35 -17.48 -0.47 0.35
N TRP A 36 -17.07 -1.63 -0.19
CA TRP A 36 -17.88 -2.38 -1.15
C TRP A 36 -19.19 -2.88 -0.52
N SER A 37 -19.12 -3.36 0.71
CA SER A 37 -20.30 -3.82 1.47
C SER A 37 -21.30 -2.70 1.70
N ILE A 38 -20.83 -1.55 2.22
CA ILE A 38 -21.68 -0.38 2.51
C ILE A 38 -22.27 0.19 1.23
N HIS A 39 -21.46 0.40 0.19
CA HIS A 39 -21.96 0.92 -1.08
C HIS A 39 -23.00 -0.03 -1.70
N ARG A 40 -22.80 -1.34 -1.62
CA ARG A 40 -23.78 -2.31 -2.12
C ARG A 40 -25.10 -2.23 -1.34
N TRP A 41 -25.03 -2.06 -0.02
CA TRP A 41 -26.18 -1.92 0.87
C TRP A 41 -26.94 -0.61 0.66
N VAL A 42 -26.25 0.52 0.64
CA VAL A 42 -26.84 1.85 0.43
C VAL A 42 -27.58 1.91 -0.90
N ARG A 43 -26.99 1.34 -1.97
CA ARG A 43 -27.63 1.26 -3.28
C ARG A 43 -28.94 0.47 -3.27
N THR A 44 -29.10 -0.49 -2.36
CA THR A 44 -30.36 -1.24 -2.19
C THR A 44 -31.39 -0.52 -1.31
N LEU A 45 -30.96 0.36 -0.41
CA LEU A 45 -31.81 1.10 0.53
C LEU A 45 -32.45 2.35 -0.09
N LEU A 46 -31.75 3.04 -1.00
CA LEU A 46 -32.22 4.25 -1.69
C LEU A 46 -33.54 4.07 -2.47
N GLY A 47 -34.01 2.83 -2.68
CA GLY A 47 -35.31 2.54 -3.30
C GLY A 47 -36.49 2.40 -2.34
N ARG A 48 -36.33 2.56 -1.00
CA ARG A 48 -37.36 2.22 0.00
C ARG A 48 -37.89 3.40 0.87
N GLY A 49 -37.62 4.66 0.54
CA GLY A 49 -38.17 5.83 1.25
C GLY A 49 -37.39 6.29 2.51
N PRO A 50 -37.85 7.36 3.18
CA PRO A 50 -37.09 8.59 3.45
C PRO A 50 -35.87 8.33 4.35
N ALA A 51 -34.68 8.40 3.77
CA ALA A 51 -33.43 7.95 4.39
C ALA A 51 -32.38 9.07 4.56
N GLY A 52 -32.68 10.32 4.21
CA GLY A 52 -31.70 11.41 4.20
C GLY A 52 -30.99 11.64 5.54
N GLU A 53 -31.73 11.66 6.67
CA GLU A 53 -31.11 11.87 8.00
C GLU A 53 -30.39 10.65 8.57
N GLY A 54 -30.84 9.43 8.26
CA GLY A 54 -30.25 8.20 8.81
C GLY A 54 -28.94 7.77 8.14
N LEU A 55 -28.66 8.29 6.93
CA LEU A 55 -27.50 7.89 6.11
C LEU A 55 -26.24 8.75 6.36
N LYS A 56 -26.40 9.99 6.85
CA LYS A 56 -25.29 10.90 7.17
C LYS A 56 -24.15 10.22 7.97
N PRO A 57 -24.41 9.55 9.11
CA PRO A 57 -23.34 8.91 9.87
C PRO A 57 -22.67 7.74 9.12
N LEU A 58 -23.29 7.19 8.06
CA LEU A 58 -22.67 6.15 7.23
C LEU A 58 -21.72 6.77 6.20
N PHE A 59 -22.10 7.89 5.58
CA PHE A 59 -21.23 8.62 4.65
C PHE A 59 -19.99 9.13 5.37
N GLU A 60 -20.14 9.75 6.55
CA GLU A 60 -19.01 10.19 7.40
C GLU A 60 -18.06 9.02 7.76
N ARG A 61 -18.60 7.84 8.06
CA ARG A 61 -17.78 6.63 8.34
C ARG A 61 -16.99 6.18 7.11
N VAL A 62 -17.61 6.21 5.93
CA VAL A 62 -16.93 5.87 4.67
C VAL A 62 -15.82 6.87 4.39
N GLU A 63 -16.07 8.18 4.55
CA GLU A 63 -15.04 9.21 4.37
C GLU A 63 -13.83 9.01 5.29
N GLN A 64 -14.05 8.70 6.56
CA GLN A 64 -12.97 8.42 7.51
C GLN A 64 -12.11 7.22 7.06
N ARG A 65 -12.73 6.16 6.52
CA ARG A 65 -12.02 5.00 5.98
C ARG A 65 -11.27 5.34 4.69
N LEU A 66 -11.84 6.18 3.83
CA LEU A 66 -11.19 6.66 2.61
C LEU A 66 -9.99 7.55 2.91
N ALA A 67 -10.06 8.43 3.92
CA ALA A 67 -8.94 9.26 4.33
C ALA A 67 -7.70 8.42 4.73
N LEU A 68 -7.94 7.28 5.40
CA LEU A 68 -6.89 6.32 5.73
C LEU A 68 -6.29 5.68 4.47
N LEU A 69 -7.13 5.35 3.48
CA LEU A 69 -6.69 4.81 2.20
C LEU A 69 -5.85 5.80 1.39
N GLY A 70 -6.25 7.08 1.38
CA GLY A 70 -5.48 8.16 0.77
C GLY A 70 -4.12 8.34 1.44
N THR A 71 -4.06 8.19 2.77
CA THR A 71 -2.79 8.20 3.50
C THR A 71 -1.89 7.03 3.09
N ILE A 72 -2.43 5.81 3.00
CA ILE A 72 -1.67 4.63 2.54
C ILE A 72 -1.18 4.81 1.10
N ALA A 73 -2.05 5.29 0.20
CA ALA A 73 -1.71 5.53 -1.19
C ALA A 73 -0.51 6.48 -1.34
N ASN A 74 -0.44 7.51 -0.50
CA ASN A 74 0.66 8.47 -0.49
C ASN A 74 1.92 7.95 0.24
N ALA A 75 1.75 7.19 1.33
CA ALA A 75 2.87 6.72 2.16
C ALA A 75 3.59 5.48 1.59
N ALA A 76 2.86 4.54 0.99
CA ALA A 76 3.40 3.26 0.51
C ALA A 76 4.58 3.39 -0.49
N PRO A 77 4.59 4.33 -1.46
CA PRO A 77 5.73 4.53 -2.34
C PRO A 77 6.99 4.98 -1.59
N PHE A 78 6.85 5.84 -0.59
CA PHE A 78 7.97 6.31 0.22
C PHE A 78 8.53 5.22 1.11
N VAL A 79 7.68 4.34 1.64
CA VAL A 79 8.11 3.13 2.37
C VAL A 79 8.92 2.21 1.44
N GLY A 80 8.47 2.00 0.20
CA GLY A 80 9.22 1.23 -0.81
C GLY A 80 10.58 1.83 -1.13
N LEU A 81 10.63 3.16 -1.34
CA LEU A 81 11.85 3.93 -1.60
C LEU A 81 12.82 3.93 -0.41
N LEU A 82 12.31 3.93 0.83
CA LEU A 82 13.17 3.75 2.00
C LEU A 82 13.92 2.41 1.92
N GLY A 83 13.23 1.35 1.50
CA GLY A 83 13.88 0.04 1.31
C GLY A 83 14.97 0.05 0.22
N THR A 84 14.80 0.81 -0.87
CA THR A 84 15.92 0.95 -1.85
C THR A 84 17.10 1.68 -1.26
N VAL A 85 16.87 2.77 -0.52
CA VAL A 85 17.94 3.54 0.12
C VAL A 85 18.73 2.66 1.08
N VAL A 86 18.04 1.90 1.93
CA VAL A 86 18.69 0.97 2.87
C VAL A 86 19.47 -0.14 2.15
N GLY A 87 18.91 -0.73 1.08
CA GLY A 87 19.58 -1.77 0.31
C GLY A 87 20.83 -1.27 -0.42
N ILE A 88 20.78 -0.07 -1.00
CA ILE A 88 21.93 0.56 -1.65
C ILE A 88 23.04 0.86 -0.63
N ILE A 89 22.71 1.44 0.53
CA ILE A 89 23.69 1.72 1.59
C ILE A 89 24.44 0.44 2.00
N ARG A 90 23.73 -0.69 2.10
CA ARG A 90 24.34 -1.99 2.44
C ARG A 90 25.22 -2.55 1.35
N ALA A 91 24.80 -2.42 0.08
CA ALA A 91 25.61 -2.86 -1.05
C ALA A 91 26.98 -2.15 -1.02
N PHE A 92 26.99 -0.84 -0.76
CA PHE A 92 28.22 -0.06 -0.60
C PHE A 92 29.01 -0.42 0.67
N HIS A 93 28.35 -0.66 1.80
CA HIS A 93 29.01 -1.10 3.04
C HIS A 93 29.67 -2.48 2.92
N THR A 94 29.15 -3.35 2.05
CA THR A 94 29.75 -4.66 1.76
C THR A 94 31.02 -4.50 0.93
N ILE A 95 31.03 -3.59 -0.05
CA ILE A 95 32.25 -3.24 -0.81
C ILE A 95 33.32 -2.69 0.13
N SER A 96 32.98 -1.77 1.05
CA SER A 96 33.99 -1.14 1.91
C SER A 96 34.68 -2.11 2.87
N GLN A 97 33.98 -3.19 3.28
CA GLN A 97 34.56 -4.23 4.14
C GLN A 97 35.38 -5.26 3.36
N ALA A 98 35.09 -5.47 2.08
CA ALA A 98 35.87 -6.32 1.18
C ALA A 98 37.16 -5.60 0.77
N SER A 99 38.12 -5.50 1.70
CA SER A 99 39.39 -4.80 1.48
C SER A 99 40.18 -5.40 0.30
N GLY A 100 40.29 -4.65 -0.80
CA GLY A 100 41.34 -4.86 -1.83
C GLY A 100 41.16 -5.99 -2.84
N ALA A 101 40.09 -6.79 -2.80
CA ALA A 101 39.83 -7.77 -3.85
C ALA A 101 39.03 -7.12 -4.99
N GLY A 102 39.49 -7.28 -6.24
CA GLY A 102 38.85 -6.76 -7.46
C GLY A 102 37.47 -7.34 -7.80
N GLY A 103 36.62 -7.59 -6.81
CA GLY A 103 35.20 -7.86 -6.99
C GLY A 103 34.43 -6.55 -6.75
N GLY A 104 34.01 -5.81 -7.76
CA GLY A 104 33.36 -6.25 -8.99
C GLY A 104 31.85 -6.11 -8.80
N MET A 105 31.16 -5.50 -9.76
CA MET A 105 29.70 -5.27 -9.76
C MET A 105 28.88 -6.50 -9.35
N ALA A 106 29.42 -7.71 -9.52
CA ALA A 106 28.83 -8.96 -9.08
C ALA A 106 28.54 -9.02 -7.56
N LEU A 107 29.36 -8.39 -6.71
CA LEU A 107 29.15 -8.35 -5.24
C LEU A 107 27.97 -7.48 -4.83
N VAL A 108 27.64 -6.43 -5.59
CA VAL A 108 26.54 -5.50 -5.29
C VAL A 108 25.24 -5.81 -6.01
N ALA A 109 25.30 -6.59 -7.08
CA ALA A 109 24.14 -6.91 -7.91
C ALA A 109 22.98 -7.51 -7.09
N GLY A 110 23.29 -8.37 -6.10
CA GLY A 110 22.29 -8.93 -5.19
C GLY A 110 21.57 -7.87 -4.35
N GLY A 111 22.33 -7.05 -3.62
CA GLY A 111 21.77 -6.02 -2.73
C GLY A 111 20.98 -4.93 -3.46
N ILE A 112 21.39 -4.57 -4.68
CA ILE A 112 20.65 -3.62 -5.53
C ILE A 112 19.35 -4.26 -6.07
N SER A 113 19.38 -5.53 -6.49
CA SER A 113 18.18 -6.22 -6.94
C SER A 113 17.13 -6.31 -5.82
N GLU A 114 17.56 -6.61 -4.59
CA GLU A 114 16.67 -6.68 -3.42
C GLU A 114 16.05 -5.32 -3.09
N ALA A 115 16.85 -4.25 -3.16
CA ALA A 115 16.37 -2.88 -3.04
C ALA A 115 15.22 -2.60 -4.03
N LEU A 116 15.39 -2.95 -5.30
CA LEU A 116 14.38 -2.69 -6.33
C LEU A 116 13.05 -3.43 -6.09
N VAL A 117 13.09 -4.62 -5.49
CA VAL A 117 11.88 -5.37 -5.12
C VAL A 117 11.05 -4.61 -4.07
N SER A 118 11.70 -3.94 -3.12
CA SER A 118 11.00 -3.12 -2.11
C SER A 118 10.20 -1.97 -2.74
N THR A 119 10.79 -1.27 -3.71
CA THR A 119 10.07 -0.20 -4.42
C THR A 119 8.94 -0.74 -5.26
N ALA A 120 9.15 -1.86 -5.97
CA ALA A 120 8.09 -2.51 -6.73
C ALA A 120 6.91 -2.90 -5.82
N ALA A 121 7.19 -3.44 -4.63
CA ALA A 121 6.17 -3.76 -3.64
C ALA A 121 5.43 -2.50 -3.13
N GLY A 122 6.14 -1.40 -2.86
CA GLY A 122 5.54 -0.13 -2.45
C GLY A 122 4.56 0.42 -3.49
N LEU A 123 4.95 0.39 -4.77
CA LEU A 123 4.08 0.79 -5.88
C LEU A 123 2.88 -0.15 -6.05
N PHE A 124 3.09 -1.46 -5.89
CA PHE A 124 2.03 -2.45 -5.98
C PHE A 124 0.94 -2.26 -4.92
N VAL A 125 1.28 -1.73 -3.75
CA VAL A 125 0.29 -1.37 -2.70
C VAL A 125 -0.33 0.01 -2.95
N ALA A 126 0.48 0.99 -3.37
CA ALA A 126 0.03 2.37 -3.55
C ALA A 126 -0.99 2.53 -4.68
N ILE A 127 -0.79 1.84 -5.81
CA ILE A 127 -1.64 1.99 -7.00
C ILE A 127 -3.08 1.55 -6.70
N PRO A 128 -3.34 0.32 -6.19
CA PRO A 128 -4.70 -0.07 -5.82
C PRO A 128 -5.30 0.83 -4.74
N ALA A 129 -4.53 1.22 -3.72
CA ALA A 129 -5.02 2.11 -2.67
C ALA A 129 -5.50 3.46 -3.24
N SER A 130 -4.75 4.06 -4.16
CA SER A 130 -5.12 5.30 -4.84
C SER A 130 -6.36 5.13 -5.73
N MET A 131 -6.43 4.02 -6.49
CA MET A 131 -7.59 3.74 -7.34
C MET A 131 -8.87 3.58 -6.52
N ILE A 132 -8.81 2.83 -5.42
CA ILE A 132 -9.94 2.59 -4.53
C ILE A 132 -10.37 3.90 -3.86
N PHE A 133 -9.41 4.68 -3.34
CA PHE A 133 -9.67 5.99 -2.75
C PHE A 133 -10.45 6.89 -3.72
N ASN A 134 -9.90 7.11 -4.91
CA ASN A 134 -10.53 8.00 -5.90
C ASN A 134 -11.89 7.48 -6.37
N TYR A 135 -12.03 6.15 -6.57
CA TYR A 135 -13.29 5.56 -7.00
C TYR A 135 -14.39 5.75 -5.95
N PHE A 136 -14.12 5.41 -4.69
CA PHE A 136 -15.15 5.48 -3.65
C PHE A 136 -15.45 6.90 -3.21
N THR A 137 -14.48 7.82 -3.19
CA THR A 137 -14.75 9.25 -2.90
C THR A 137 -15.77 9.83 -3.87
N TYR A 138 -15.54 9.66 -5.19
CA TYR A 138 -16.46 10.14 -6.22
C TYR A 138 -17.87 9.53 -6.10
N HIS A 139 -17.95 8.24 -5.76
CA HIS A 139 -19.26 7.58 -5.61
C HIS A 139 -19.96 7.97 -4.31
N ASN A 140 -19.21 8.25 -3.24
CA ASN A 140 -19.77 8.65 -1.94
C ASN A 140 -20.45 10.02 -2.05
N GLU A 141 -19.75 11.01 -2.62
CA GLU A 141 -20.29 12.36 -2.88
C GLU A 141 -21.59 12.28 -3.70
N LYS A 142 -21.57 11.52 -4.80
CA LYS A 142 -22.76 11.35 -5.66
C LYS A 142 -23.92 10.62 -4.97
N LEU A 143 -23.65 9.71 -4.03
CA LEU A 143 -24.69 9.03 -3.27
C LEU A 143 -25.30 9.94 -2.20
N GLU A 144 -24.48 10.80 -1.59
CA GLU A 144 -24.91 11.79 -0.62
C GLU A 144 -25.82 12.83 -1.27
N GLU A 145 -25.41 13.43 -2.39
CA GLU A 145 -26.25 14.35 -3.17
C GLU A 145 -27.63 13.75 -3.52
N ARG A 146 -27.66 12.47 -3.90
CA ARG A 146 -28.89 11.75 -4.22
C ARG A 146 -29.75 11.44 -3.00
N ALA A 147 -29.12 11.26 -1.83
CA ALA A 147 -29.82 11.02 -0.58
C ALA A 147 -30.43 12.32 -0.02
N GLU A 148 -29.79 13.46 -0.25
CA GLU A 148 -30.34 14.79 0.10
C GLU A 148 -31.47 15.23 -0.82
N ALA A 149 -31.44 14.80 -2.08
CA ALA A 149 -32.46 15.14 -3.07
C ALA A 149 -33.75 14.28 -3.00
N ALA A 150 -33.80 13.25 -2.15
CA ALA A 150 -34.88 12.26 -2.06
C ALA A 150 -35.69 12.36 -0.76
#